data_AF-A0A3D4HHR2-F1
#
_entry.id   AF-A0A3D4HHR2-F1
#
_cell.length_a   1.000
_cell.length_b   1.000
_cell.length_c   1.000
_cell.angle_alpha   90.00
_cell.angle_beta   90.00
_cell.angle_gamma   90.00
#
_symmetry.space_group_name_H-M   'P 1'
#
loop_
_entity.id
_entity.type
_entity.pdbx_description
1 polymer ?
#
loop_
_entity_poly.entity_id
_entity_poly.type
_entity_poly.pdbx_seq_one_letter_code
_entity_poly.pdbx_strand_id
1 'polypeptide(L)'
;MNKLQKLCLGLLSLGIMSTGAWANMDNVGANIHDAGARVQEQAEALLGVEAKVEDYMAFIEERRATLKDMRALEQEKYNRLMMQAEDVKALMEESLPYKGTGLILENGLTTEVTLELGEEILGDIAKAKAGIQNGMQALTEAEAPLNEFSEVLEDLLLKCEALKEEADFAQGDLDALTILFSDLEGQFADLEMERGKLVEQFADLKMEREKMTEYLGTMTSTGLVALIVIGLLSCCFM
;
A
#
# COMPACT_ATOMS: atom_id res chain seq x y z
N MET A 1 -43.11 0.16 8.67
CA MET A 1 -42.66 0.10 7.26
C MET A 1 -41.74 1.27 6.97
N ASN A 2 -40.44 1.00 6.89
CA ASN A 2 -39.43 2.02 6.61
C ASN A 2 -39.54 2.47 5.14
N LYS A 3 -39.03 3.66 4.80
CA LYS A 3 -39.11 4.23 3.44
C LYS A 3 -38.61 3.24 2.37
N LEU A 4 -37.60 2.42 2.69
CA LEU A 4 -37.08 1.35 1.83
C LEU A 4 -38.16 0.29 1.52
N GLN A 5 -38.91 -0.18 2.53
CA GLN A 5 -39.97 -1.18 2.35
C GLN A 5 -41.14 -0.64 1.51
N LYS A 6 -41.48 0.65 1.63
CA LYS A 6 -42.48 1.31 0.77
C LYS A 6 -42.02 1.39 -0.69
N LEU A 7 -40.72 1.58 -0.92
CA LEU A 7 -40.12 1.63 -2.25
C LEU A 7 -40.07 0.24 -2.89
N CYS A 8 -39.68 -0.79 -2.13
CA CYS A 8 -39.66 -2.18 -2.60
C CYS A 8 -41.07 -2.69 -2.95
N LEU A 9 -42.07 -2.42 -2.11
CA LEU A 9 -43.48 -2.74 -2.40
C LEU A 9 -44.04 -1.96 -3.61
N GLY A 10 -43.59 -0.71 -3.81
CA GLY A 10 -43.93 0.08 -5.00
C GLY A 10 -43.27 -0.42 -6.30
N LEU A 11 -42.07 -0.98 -6.22
CA LEU A 11 -41.38 -1.56 -7.38
C LEU A 11 -41.88 -2.97 -7.71
N LEU A 12 -42.25 -3.75 -6.70
CA LEU A 12 -42.91 -5.06 -6.86
C LEU A 12 -44.28 -4.94 -7.54
N SER A 13 -45.05 -3.88 -7.24
CA SER A 13 -46.36 -3.64 -7.86
C SER A 13 -46.27 -3.18 -9.32
N LEU A 14 -45.11 -2.72 -9.79
CA LEU A 14 -44.88 -2.35 -11.19
C LEU A 14 -44.49 -3.52 -12.10
N GLY A 15 -44.19 -4.72 -11.58
CA GLY A 15 -43.83 -5.88 -12.42
C GLY A 15 -42.58 -5.70 -13.30
N ILE A 16 -41.79 -4.64 -13.06
CA ILE A 16 -40.60 -4.26 -13.85
C ILE A 16 -39.30 -4.80 -13.24
N MET A 17 -39.35 -5.56 -12.13
CA MET A 17 -38.21 -6.39 -11.69
C MET A 17 -38.07 -7.61 -12.61
N SER A 18 -37.73 -7.30 -13.85
CA SER A 18 -37.28 -8.20 -14.88
C SER A 18 -35.92 -8.77 -14.49
N THR A 19 -35.58 -9.90 -15.10
CA THR A 19 -34.27 -10.57 -15.08
C THR A 19 -33.03 -9.64 -15.14
N GLY A 20 -33.18 -8.40 -15.62
CA GLY A 20 -32.12 -7.39 -15.60
C GLY A 20 -31.69 -6.92 -14.21
N ALA A 21 -32.54 -6.97 -13.17
CA ALA A 21 -32.15 -6.57 -11.82
C ALA A 21 -31.15 -7.57 -11.19
N TRP A 22 -31.38 -8.86 -11.39
CA TRP A 22 -30.49 -9.94 -10.95
C TRP A 22 -29.14 -9.90 -11.66
N ALA A 23 -29.16 -9.76 -12.99
CA ALA A 23 -27.92 -9.63 -13.77
C ALA A 23 -27.10 -8.40 -13.37
N ASN A 24 -27.76 -7.33 -12.90
CA ASN A 24 -27.06 -6.16 -12.38
C ASN A 24 -26.46 -6.41 -10.98
N MET A 25 -27.13 -7.19 -10.13
CA MET A 25 -26.58 -7.60 -8.84
C MET A 25 -25.36 -8.50 -9.00
N ASP A 26 -25.43 -9.54 -9.83
CA ASP A 26 -24.29 -10.43 -10.09
C ASP A 26 -23.06 -9.65 -10.59
N ASN A 27 -23.27 -8.67 -11.47
CA ASN A 27 -22.21 -7.78 -11.94
C ASN A 27 -21.63 -6.91 -10.82
N VAL A 28 -22.46 -6.42 -9.90
CA VAL A 28 -21.98 -5.63 -8.74
C VAL A 28 -21.16 -6.52 -7.80
N GLY A 29 -21.61 -7.73 -7.49
CA GLY A 29 -20.86 -8.68 -6.67
C GLY A 29 -19.50 -9.04 -7.30
N ALA A 30 -19.47 -9.30 -8.61
CA ALA A 30 -18.24 -9.56 -9.35
C ALA A 30 -17.28 -8.35 -9.32
N ASN A 31 -17.80 -7.13 -9.46
CA ASN A 31 -16.98 -5.91 -9.39
C ASN A 31 -16.41 -5.67 -7.99
N ILE A 32 -17.16 -5.97 -6.93
CA ILE A 32 -16.67 -5.88 -5.55
C ILE A 32 -15.55 -6.89 -5.32
N HIS A 33 -15.71 -8.12 -5.77
CA HIS A 33 -14.67 -9.14 -5.65
C HIS A 33 -13.40 -8.79 -6.45
N ASP A 34 -13.54 -8.24 -7.67
CA ASP A 34 -12.41 -7.77 -8.48
C ASP A 34 -11.70 -6.59 -7.80
N ALA A 35 -12.46 -5.66 -7.21
CA ALA A 35 -11.89 -4.56 -6.44
C ALA A 35 -11.09 -5.07 -5.22
N GLY A 36 -11.63 -6.05 -4.48
CA GLY A 36 -10.93 -6.67 -3.34
C GLY A 36 -9.63 -7.34 -3.76
N ALA A 37 -9.64 -8.09 -4.86
CA ALA A 37 -8.44 -8.72 -5.40
C ALA A 37 -7.34 -7.70 -5.76
N ARG A 38 -7.73 -6.55 -6.34
CA ARG A 38 -6.77 -5.47 -6.68
C ARG A 38 -6.21 -4.77 -5.44
N VAL A 39 -7.03 -4.54 -4.41
CA VAL A 39 -6.55 -3.96 -3.14
C VAL A 39 -5.54 -4.90 -2.50
N GLN A 40 -5.82 -6.21 -2.49
CA GLN A 40 -4.90 -7.21 -1.96
C GLN A 40 -3.59 -7.27 -2.76
N GLU A 41 -3.65 -7.26 -4.09
CA GLU A 41 -2.44 -7.23 -4.94
C GLU A 41 -1.59 -5.98 -4.68
N GLN A 42 -2.22 -4.81 -4.51
CA GLN A 42 -1.53 -3.58 -4.18
C GLN A 42 -0.88 -3.61 -2.79
N ALA A 43 -1.55 -4.21 -1.79
CA ALA A 43 -1.01 -4.40 -0.45
C ALA A 43 0.23 -5.32 -0.47
N GLU A 44 0.20 -6.41 -1.23
CA GLU A 44 1.36 -7.30 -1.41
C GLU A 44 2.52 -6.61 -2.12
N ALA A 45 2.23 -5.77 -3.13
CA ALA A 45 3.24 -4.97 -3.80
C ALA A 45 3.90 -3.95 -2.85
N LEU A 46 3.12 -3.32 -1.94
CA LEU A 46 3.64 -2.42 -0.91
C LEU A 46 4.60 -3.12 0.05
N LEU A 47 4.28 -4.34 0.51
CA LEU A 47 5.19 -5.14 1.33
C LEU A 47 6.52 -5.41 0.61
N GLY A 48 6.47 -5.64 -0.71
CA GLY A 48 7.68 -5.81 -1.53
C GLY A 48 8.52 -4.54 -1.68
N VAL A 49 7.89 -3.35 -1.58
CA VAL A 49 8.61 -2.06 -1.56
C VAL A 49 9.22 -1.81 -0.18
N GLU A 50 8.46 -2.04 0.89
CA GLU A 50 8.91 -1.93 2.30
C GLU A 50 10.20 -2.74 2.51
N ALA A 51 10.21 -4.02 2.14
CA ALA A 51 11.38 -4.88 2.26
C ALA A 51 12.61 -4.36 1.48
N LYS A 52 12.41 -3.82 0.26
CA LYS A 52 13.51 -3.23 -0.51
C LYS A 52 14.07 -1.97 0.14
N VAL A 53 13.22 -1.16 0.74
CA VAL A 53 13.65 0.06 1.44
C VAL A 53 14.47 -0.32 2.67
N GLU A 54 14.04 -1.33 3.43
CA GLU A 54 14.82 -1.87 4.55
C GLU A 54 16.20 -2.39 4.11
N ASP A 55 16.27 -3.14 3.00
CA ASP A 55 17.53 -3.61 2.43
C ASP A 55 18.46 -2.44 2.05
N TYR A 56 17.93 -1.38 1.45
CA TYR A 56 18.71 -0.19 1.12
C TYR A 56 19.17 0.58 2.36
N MET A 57 18.35 0.67 3.40
CA MET A 57 18.73 1.26 4.69
C MET A 57 19.90 0.50 5.32
N ALA A 58 19.83 -0.83 5.37
CA ALA A 58 20.91 -1.67 5.88
C ALA A 58 22.22 -1.48 5.07
N PHE A 59 22.12 -1.38 3.75
CA PHE A 59 23.27 -1.10 2.88
C PHE A 59 23.91 0.26 3.17
N ILE A 60 23.12 1.31 3.41
CA ILE A 60 23.61 2.65 3.76
C ILE A 60 24.33 2.62 5.12
N GLU A 61 23.76 1.92 6.11
CA GLU A 61 24.38 1.77 7.43
C GLU A 61 25.74 1.08 7.33
N GLU A 62 25.85 0.01 6.54
CA GLU A 62 27.12 -0.65 6.26
C GLU A 62 28.14 0.30 5.61
N ARG A 63 27.70 1.12 4.65
CA ARG A 63 28.56 2.12 4.00
C ARG A 63 29.02 3.22 4.95
N ARG A 64 28.13 3.70 5.82
CA ARG A 64 28.48 4.65 6.89
C ARG A 64 29.50 4.07 7.86
N ALA A 65 29.33 2.81 8.26
CA ALA A 65 30.29 2.12 9.12
C ALA A 65 31.68 2.05 8.44
N THR A 66 31.71 1.69 7.16
CA THR A 66 32.94 1.64 6.36
C THR A 66 33.63 3.02 6.27
N LEU A 67 32.86 4.10 6.05
CA LEU A 67 33.38 5.48 6.02
C LEU A 67 33.98 5.90 7.37
N LYS A 68 33.32 5.51 8.48
CA LYS A 68 33.80 5.78 9.83
C LYS A 68 35.14 5.09 10.10
N ASP A 69 35.29 3.84 9.66
CA ASP A 69 36.53 3.08 9.78
C ASP A 69 37.65 3.69 8.92
N MET A 70 37.35 4.10 7.69
CA MET A 70 38.30 4.80 6.82
C MET A 70 38.76 6.13 7.44
N ARG A 71 37.84 6.93 7.99
CA ARG A 71 38.16 8.18 8.69
C ARG A 71 39.04 7.93 9.92
N ALA A 72 38.76 6.88 10.70
CA ALA A 72 39.58 6.51 11.85
C ALA A 72 41.01 6.11 11.42
N LEU A 73 41.13 5.34 10.34
CA LEU A 73 42.42 4.97 9.77
C LEU A 73 43.21 6.18 9.27
N GLU A 74 42.57 7.11 8.58
CA GLU A 74 43.20 8.35 8.12
C GLU A 74 43.65 9.23 9.29
N GLN A 75 42.83 9.35 10.33
CA GLN A 75 43.19 10.08 11.55
C GLN A 75 44.40 9.43 12.26
N GLU A 76 44.46 8.10 12.31
CA GLU A 76 45.61 7.39 12.88
C GLU A 76 46.89 7.65 12.07
N LYS A 77 46.80 7.64 10.73
CA LYS A 77 47.93 7.99 9.84
C LYS A 77 48.38 9.43 10.08
N TYR A 78 47.44 10.37 10.19
CA TYR A 78 47.74 11.77 10.52
C TYR A 78 48.49 11.89 11.84
N ASN A 79 48.00 11.23 12.90
CA ASN A 79 48.64 11.26 14.22
C ASN A 79 50.05 10.69 14.19
N ARG A 80 50.27 9.57 13.47
CA ARG A 80 51.61 8.98 13.29
C ARG A 80 52.56 9.93 12.56
N LEU A 81 52.12 10.57 11.48
CA LEU A 81 52.93 11.54 10.73
C LEU A 81 53.29 12.75 11.59
N MET A 82 52.37 13.23 12.42
CA MET A 82 52.63 14.34 13.33
C MET A 82 53.71 13.99 14.38
N MET A 83 53.67 12.78 14.96
CA MET A 83 54.74 12.33 15.86
C MET A 83 56.09 12.22 15.14
N GLN A 84 56.12 11.65 13.93
CA GLN A 84 57.36 11.57 13.14
C GLN A 84 57.93 12.95 12.81
N ALA A 85 57.06 13.92 12.50
CA ALA A 85 57.47 15.31 12.26
C ALA A 85 58.09 15.94 13.52
N GLU A 86 57.50 15.70 14.69
CA GLU A 86 58.03 16.17 15.97
C GLU A 86 59.37 15.53 16.31
N ASP A 87 59.53 14.22 16.08
CA ASP A 87 60.79 13.50 16.28
C ASP A 87 61.89 14.04 15.36
N VAL A 88 61.60 14.23 14.06
CA VAL A 88 62.55 14.80 13.09
C VAL A 88 62.93 16.23 13.50
N LYS A 89 61.95 17.04 13.92
CA LYS A 89 62.20 18.39 14.39
C LYS A 89 63.08 18.41 15.65
N ALA A 90 62.82 17.52 16.61
CA ALA A 90 63.63 17.38 17.81
C ALA A 90 65.08 16.98 17.48
N LEU A 91 65.28 16.03 16.56
CA LEU A 91 66.61 15.64 16.07
C LEU A 91 67.34 16.82 15.39
N MET A 92 66.63 17.61 14.59
CA MET A 92 67.19 18.82 13.98
C MET A 92 67.59 19.84 15.06
N GLU A 93 66.76 20.06 16.08
CA GLU A 93 67.05 20.96 17.22
C GLU A 93 68.21 20.48 18.08
N GLU A 94 68.33 19.17 18.33
CA GLU A 94 69.43 18.57 19.09
C GLU A 94 70.76 18.58 18.31
N SER A 95 70.71 18.62 16.97
CA SER A 95 71.90 18.75 16.11
C SER A 95 72.40 20.20 15.96
N LEU A 96 71.65 21.21 16.44
CA LEU A 96 72.00 22.63 16.37
C LEU A 96 72.99 23.22 17.42
N PRO A 97 73.55 22.51 18.45
CA PRO A 97 74.38 23.16 19.47
C PRO A 97 75.76 23.64 19.00
N TYR A 98 76.17 23.42 17.75
CA TYR A 98 77.48 23.87 17.25
C TYR A 98 77.45 25.12 16.37
N LYS A 99 76.41 25.97 16.47
CA LYS A 99 76.42 27.30 15.83
C LYS A 99 77.31 28.35 16.54
N GLY A 100 78.00 27.98 17.64
CA GLY A 100 78.76 28.92 18.48
C GLY A 100 80.29 28.71 18.56
N THR A 101 80.86 27.62 18.07
CA THR A 101 82.31 27.43 18.06
C THR A 101 82.75 26.81 16.75
N GLY A 102 83.62 27.51 16.03
CA GLY A 102 84.19 27.07 14.75
C GLY A 102 85.04 25.82 14.91
N LEU A 103 84.40 24.67 14.97
CA LEU A 103 85.01 23.38 14.70
C LEU A 103 84.78 23.08 13.22
N ILE A 104 85.75 23.52 12.42
CA ILE A 104 85.98 22.99 11.08
C ILE A 104 86.32 21.51 11.30
N LEU A 105 85.33 20.63 11.16
CA LEU A 105 85.59 19.21 10.96
C LEU A 105 86.28 19.09 9.60
N GLU A 106 87.50 18.55 9.58
CA GLU A 106 88.42 18.43 8.42
C GLU A 106 87.83 17.77 7.16
N ASN A 107 86.58 17.29 7.21
CA ASN A 107 85.92 16.62 6.10
C ASN A 107 84.74 17.37 5.48
N GLY A 108 84.37 18.59 5.92
CA GLY A 108 83.53 19.55 5.20
C GLY A 108 82.12 19.14 4.70
N LEU A 109 81.72 17.87 4.85
CA LEU A 109 80.56 17.28 4.17
C LEU A 109 79.38 16.94 5.09
N THR A 110 79.49 17.10 6.41
CA THR A 110 78.56 16.40 7.32
C THR A 110 77.40 17.23 7.88
N THR A 111 77.48 18.57 7.94
CA THR A 111 76.43 19.41 8.56
C THR A 111 75.45 20.05 7.59
N GLU A 112 75.85 20.27 6.33
CA GLU A 112 74.98 20.86 5.30
C GLU A 112 74.00 19.81 4.74
N VAL A 113 74.49 18.59 4.49
CA VAL A 113 73.70 17.44 4.02
C VAL A 113 72.59 17.06 5.01
N THR A 114 72.82 17.22 6.32
CA THR A 114 71.80 16.92 7.35
C THR A 114 70.65 17.93 7.41
N LEU A 115 70.89 19.19 7.04
CA LEU A 115 69.85 20.22 7.01
C LEU A 115 68.98 20.09 5.75
N GLU A 116 69.60 19.89 4.58
CA GLU A 116 68.88 19.68 3.32
C GLU A 116 67.98 18.44 3.38
N LEU A 117 68.49 17.33 3.92
CA LEU A 117 67.70 16.10 4.09
C LEU A 117 66.52 16.30 5.07
N GLY A 118 66.72 17.09 6.13
CA GLY A 118 65.67 17.43 7.09
C GLY A 118 64.55 18.28 6.48
N GLU A 119 64.90 19.27 5.65
CA GLU A 119 63.93 20.09 4.93
C GLU A 119 63.15 19.29 3.87
N GLU A 120 63.81 18.37 3.16
CA GLU A 120 63.15 17.46 2.21
C GLU A 120 62.12 16.55 2.92
N ILE A 121 62.52 15.92 4.04
CA ILE A 121 61.65 15.06 4.84
C ILE A 121 60.44 15.85 5.39
N LEU A 122 60.67 17.06 5.93
CA LEU A 122 59.58 17.93 6.40
C LEU A 122 58.65 18.35 5.27
N GLY A 123 59.18 18.61 4.07
CA GLY A 123 58.40 18.90 2.87
C GLY A 123 57.50 17.75 2.45
N ASP A 124 58.01 16.51 2.48
CA ASP A 124 57.23 15.32 2.17
C ASP A 124 56.18 14.99 3.24
N ILE A 125 56.50 15.20 4.52
CA ILE A 125 55.51 15.10 5.60
C ILE A 125 54.40 16.14 5.42
N ALA A 126 54.73 17.38 5.03
CA ALA A 126 53.72 18.41 4.76
C ALA A 126 52.80 18.05 3.58
N LYS A 127 53.35 17.48 2.50
CA LYS A 127 52.56 16.96 1.37
C LYS A 127 51.66 15.81 1.82
N ALA A 128 52.20 14.86 2.58
CA ALA A 128 51.42 13.72 3.11
C ALA A 128 50.28 14.19 4.03
N LYS A 129 50.55 15.18 4.89
CA LYS A 129 49.55 15.82 5.75
C LYS A 129 48.43 16.45 4.94
N ALA A 130 48.76 17.24 3.91
CA ALA A 130 47.77 17.85 3.02
C ALA A 130 46.94 16.79 2.28
N GLY A 131 47.59 15.71 1.83
CA GLY A 131 46.92 14.56 1.22
C GLY A 131 45.88 13.91 2.14
N ILE A 132 46.22 13.69 3.41
CA ILE A 132 45.28 13.12 4.39
C ILE A 132 44.14 14.08 4.70
N GLN A 133 44.41 15.38 4.85
CA GLN A 133 43.35 16.36 5.09
C GLN A 133 42.35 16.43 3.92
N ASN A 134 42.84 16.36 2.69
CA ASN A 134 41.99 16.26 1.50
C ASN A 134 41.18 14.95 1.49
N GLY A 135 41.78 13.83 1.90
CA GLY A 135 41.09 12.54 2.06
C GLY A 135 39.95 12.62 3.07
N MET A 136 40.19 13.19 4.25
CA MET A 136 39.18 13.37 5.29
C MET A 136 38.05 14.30 4.84
N GLN A 137 38.37 15.34 4.07
CA GLN A 137 37.37 16.22 3.48
C GLN A 137 36.52 15.46 2.46
N ALA A 138 37.13 14.70 1.56
CA ALA A 138 36.41 13.87 0.58
C ALA A 138 35.51 12.82 1.25
N LEU A 139 35.95 12.20 2.36
CA LEU A 139 35.11 11.29 3.15
C LEU A 139 33.89 12.01 3.75
N THR A 140 34.06 13.26 4.19
CA THR A 140 32.96 14.07 4.73
C THR A 140 31.98 14.49 3.64
N GLU A 141 32.47 14.85 2.47
CA GLU A 141 31.66 15.14 1.28
C GLU A 141 30.90 13.89 0.81
N ALA A 142 31.48 12.69 0.96
CA ALA A 142 30.82 11.42 0.64
C ALA A 142 29.73 11.00 1.65
N GLU A 143 29.79 11.47 2.90
CA GLU A 143 28.74 11.23 3.90
C GLU A 143 27.47 12.04 3.63
N ALA A 144 27.59 13.24 3.06
CA ALA A 144 26.44 14.11 2.76
C ALA A 144 25.35 13.43 1.91
N PRO A 145 25.64 12.83 0.73
CA PRO A 145 24.62 12.18 -0.09
C PRO A 145 24.03 10.93 0.59
N LEU A 146 24.78 10.25 1.46
CA LEU A 146 24.25 9.11 2.24
C LEU A 146 23.24 9.56 3.30
N ASN A 147 23.38 10.77 3.84
CA ASN A 147 22.41 11.35 4.77
C ASN A 147 21.14 11.76 4.04
N GLU A 148 21.28 12.46 2.91
CA GLU A 148 20.14 12.84 2.07
C GLU A 148 19.35 11.60 1.59
N PHE A 149 20.06 10.56 1.12
CA PHE A 149 19.40 9.34 0.67
C PHE A 149 18.70 8.57 1.81
N SER A 150 19.27 8.58 3.02
CA SER A 150 18.65 8.00 4.22
C SER A 150 17.37 8.73 4.61
N GLU A 151 17.35 10.07 4.58
CA GLU A 151 16.14 10.87 4.85
C GLU A 151 15.03 10.55 3.83
N VAL A 152 15.40 10.37 2.55
CA VAL A 152 14.44 9.98 1.50
C VAL A 152 13.86 8.57 1.75
N LEU A 153 14.67 7.62 2.19
CA LEU A 153 14.19 6.27 2.52
C LEU A 153 13.28 6.25 3.75
N GLU A 154 13.57 7.06 4.76
CA GLU A 154 12.69 7.23 5.93
C GLU A 154 11.33 7.83 5.54
N ASP A 155 11.31 8.86 4.70
CA ASP A 155 10.06 9.43 4.17
C ASP A 155 9.28 8.41 3.32
N LEU A 156 9.98 7.58 2.53
CA LEU A 156 9.35 6.50 1.78
C LEU A 156 8.76 5.41 2.68
N LEU A 157 9.42 5.04 3.78
CA LEU A 157 8.87 4.10 4.76
C LEU A 157 7.58 4.64 5.37
N LEU A 158 7.58 5.90 5.82
CA LEU A 158 6.38 6.54 6.38
C LEU A 158 5.22 6.58 5.37
N LYS A 159 5.53 6.82 4.08
CA LYS A 159 4.52 6.75 3.01
C LYS A 159 4.01 5.33 2.78
N CYS A 160 4.87 4.32 2.86
CA CYS A 160 4.45 2.92 2.75
C CYS A 160 3.54 2.51 3.91
N GLU A 161 3.87 2.91 5.15
CA GLU A 161 3.03 2.69 6.33
C GLU A 161 1.65 3.34 6.18
N ALA A 162 1.61 4.61 5.74
CA ALA A 162 0.34 5.31 5.51
C ALA A 162 -0.52 4.63 4.43
N LEU A 163 0.09 4.19 3.32
CA LEU A 163 -0.62 3.47 2.26
C LEU A 163 -1.12 2.09 2.71
N LYS A 164 -0.38 1.42 3.61
CA LYS A 164 -0.78 0.14 4.20
C LYS A 164 -2.01 0.32 5.10
N GLU A 165 -2.03 1.35 5.94
CA GLU A 165 -3.21 1.69 6.73
C GLU A 165 -4.43 2.02 5.86
N GLU A 166 -4.23 2.75 4.75
CA GLU A 166 -5.30 3.04 3.79
C GLU A 166 -5.82 1.78 3.09
N ALA A 167 -4.92 0.85 2.73
CA ALA A 167 -5.30 -0.44 2.15
C ALA A 167 -6.09 -1.32 3.13
N ASP A 168 -5.67 -1.38 4.40
CA ASP A 168 -6.37 -2.11 5.46
C ASP A 168 -7.77 -1.53 5.70
N PHE A 169 -7.90 -0.20 5.68
CA PHE A 169 -9.18 0.48 5.79
C PHE A 169 -10.09 0.15 4.59
N ALA A 170 -9.58 0.25 3.36
CA ALA A 170 -10.32 -0.07 2.16
C ALA A 170 -10.78 -1.54 2.12
N GLN A 171 -9.93 -2.46 2.60
CA GLN A 171 -10.30 -3.87 2.74
C GLN A 171 -11.43 -4.05 3.76
N GLY A 172 -11.40 -3.34 4.89
CA GLY A 172 -12.47 -3.35 5.87
C GLY A 172 -13.82 -2.84 5.32
N ASP A 173 -13.79 -1.77 4.52
CA ASP A 173 -14.99 -1.26 3.83
C ASP A 173 -15.52 -2.28 2.80
N LEU A 174 -14.63 -3.00 2.12
CA LEU A 174 -14.99 -4.03 1.14
C LEU A 174 -15.63 -5.26 1.80
N ASP A 175 -15.10 -5.70 2.94
CA ASP A 175 -15.67 -6.77 3.73
C ASP A 175 -17.07 -6.40 4.24
N ALA A 176 -17.24 -5.17 4.73
CA ALA A 176 -18.54 -4.65 5.16
C ALA A 176 -19.55 -4.61 4.01
N LEU A 177 -19.11 -4.17 2.81
CA LEU A 177 -19.96 -4.14 1.63
C LEU A 177 -20.36 -5.56 1.18
N THR A 178 -19.45 -6.52 1.28
CA THR A 178 -19.69 -7.94 0.95
C THR A 178 -20.75 -8.55 1.87
N ILE A 179 -20.71 -8.24 3.17
CA ILE A 179 -21.74 -8.65 4.14
C ILE A 179 -23.09 -8.03 3.78
N LEU A 180 -23.14 -6.72 3.54
CA LEU A 180 -24.37 -6.03 3.15
C LEU A 180 -24.98 -6.60 1.86
N PHE A 181 -24.13 -6.99 0.91
CA PHE A 181 -24.59 -7.61 -0.33
C PHE A 181 -25.19 -9.00 -0.09
N SER A 182 -24.54 -9.81 0.74
CA SER A 182 -25.05 -11.14 1.14
C SER A 182 -26.40 -11.04 1.85
N ASP A 183 -26.57 -10.05 2.74
CA ASP A 183 -27.84 -9.78 3.43
C ASP A 183 -28.95 -9.36 2.45
N LEU A 184 -28.62 -8.56 1.43
CA LEU A 184 -29.56 -8.17 0.38
C LEU A 184 -29.97 -9.35 -0.49
N GLU A 185 -29.03 -10.20 -0.89
CA GLU A 185 -29.33 -11.44 -1.62
C GLU A 185 -30.31 -12.33 -0.83
N GLY A 186 -30.10 -12.48 0.47
CA GLY A 186 -31.01 -13.20 1.36
C GLY A 186 -32.42 -12.59 1.37
N GLN A 187 -32.52 -11.26 1.52
CA GLN A 187 -33.80 -10.56 1.45
C GLN A 187 -34.50 -10.73 0.09
N PHE A 188 -33.74 -10.76 -1.01
CA PHE A 188 -34.30 -11.00 -2.34
C PHE A 188 -34.83 -12.42 -2.50
N ALA A 189 -34.11 -13.43 -2.00
CA ALA A 189 -34.55 -14.82 -2.02
C ALA A 189 -35.87 -15.01 -1.25
N ASP A 190 -36.00 -14.36 -0.09
CA ASP A 190 -37.23 -14.37 0.70
C ASP A 190 -38.41 -13.74 -0.07
N LEU A 191 -38.19 -12.57 -0.68
CA LEU A 191 -39.21 -11.89 -1.50
C LEU A 191 -39.62 -12.73 -2.72
N GLU A 192 -38.68 -13.42 -3.35
CA GLU A 192 -38.97 -14.31 -4.48
C GLU A 192 -39.84 -15.51 -4.05
N MET A 193 -39.57 -16.07 -2.88
CA MET A 193 -40.40 -17.11 -2.28
C MET A 193 -41.81 -16.62 -1.95
N GLU A 194 -41.95 -15.43 -1.37
CA GLU A 194 -43.25 -14.81 -1.09
C GLU A 194 -44.04 -14.55 -2.39
N ARG A 195 -43.37 -14.06 -3.43
CA ARG A 195 -43.97 -13.91 -4.76
C ARG A 195 -44.46 -15.24 -5.31
N GLY A 196 -43.68 -16.32 -5.17
CA GLY A 196 -44.08 -17.66 -5.60
C GLY A 196 -45.38 -18.11 -4.94
N LYS A 197 -45.49 -17.94 -3.62
CA LYS A 197 -46.73 -18.24 -2.86
C LYS A 197 -47.92 -17.41 -3.32
N LEU A 198 -47.73 -16.12 -3.59
CA LEU A 198 -48.80 -15.24 -4.10
C LEU A 198 -49.27 -15.65 -5.50
N VAL A 199 -48.35 -16.07 -6.38
CA VAL A 199 -48.68 -16.56 -7.73
C VAL A 199 -49.52 -17.83 -7.64
N GLU A 200 -49.16 -18.75 -6.74
CA GLU A 200 -49.93 -19.98 -6.48
C GLU A 200 -51.34 -19.64 -5.96
N GLN A 201 -51.45 -18.76 -4.95
CA GLN A 201 -52.73 -18.29 -4.44
C GLN A 201 -53.59 -17.62 -5.53
N PHE A 202 -52.98 -16.85 -6.44
CA PHE A 202 -53.70 -16.22 -7.54
C PHE A 202 -54.20 -17.25 -8.56
N ALA A 203 -53.43 -18.31 -8.82
CA ALA A 203 -53.85 -19.41 -9.67
C ALA A 203 -55.06 -20.14 -9.08
N ASP A 204 -55.05 -20.39 -7.77
CA ASP A 204 -56.18 -21.00 -7.05
C ASP A 204 -57.44 -20.15 -7.12
N LEU A 205 -57.33 -18.85 -6.80
CA LEU A 205 -58.45 -17.91 -6.90
C LEU A 205 -59.00 -17.81 -8.33
N LYS A 206 -58.13 -17.88 -9.34
CA LYS A 206 -58.53 -17.89 -10.75
C LYS A 206 -59.34 -19.15 -11.08
N MET A 207 -58.90 -20.33 -10.63
CA MET A 207 -59.65 -21.58 -10.81
C MET A 207 -61.00 -21.54 -10.08
N GLU A 208 -61.06 -20.98 -8.87
CA GLU A 208 -62.32 -20.84 -8.12
C GLU A 208 -63.30 -19.90 -8.83
N ARG A 209 -62.81 -18.79 -9.38
CA ARG A 209 -63.62 -17.88 -10.22
C ARG A 209 -64.17 -18.59 -11.46
N GLU A 210 -63.35 -19.38 -12.14
CA GLU A 210 -63.76 -20.15 -13.32
C GLU A 210 -64.88 -21.14 -12.96
N LYS A 211 -64.73 -21.89 -11.85
CA LYS A 211 -65.77 -22.79 -11.33
C LYS A 211 -67.07 -22.06 -11.01
N MET A 212 -67.01 -20.92 -10.30
CA MET A 212 -68.20 -20.12 -9.97
C MET A 212 -68.89 -19.57 -11.22
N THR A 213 -68.13 -19.20 -12.24
CA THR A 213 -68.66 -18.75 -13.53
C THR A 213 -69.40 -19.88 -14.25
N GLU A 214 -68.86 -21.10 -14.21
CA GLU A 214 -69.53 -22.30 -14.73
C GLU A 214 -70.83 -22.60 -13.97
N TYR A 215 -70.80 -22.58 -12.62
CA TYR A 215 -72.00 -22.75 -11.80
C TYR A 215 -73.09 -21.71 -12.12
N LEU A 216 -72.73 -20.43 -12.25
CA LEU A 216 -73.68 -19.38 -12.64
C LEU A 216 -74.23 -19.61 -14.06
N GLY A 217 -73.40 -20.06 -15.00
CA GLY A 217 -73.84 -20.44 -16.35
C GLY A 217 -74.88 -21.57 -16.33
N THR A 218 -74.68 -22.60 -15.50
CA THR A 218 -75.65 -23.71 -15.38
C THR A 218 -76.96 -23.26 -14.70
N MET A 219 -76.90 -22.48 -13.61
CA MET A 219 -78.10 -21.95 -12.94
C MET A 219 -78.92 -21.02 -13.84
N THR A 220 -78.26 -20.13 -14.59
CA THR A 220 -78.96 -19.25 -15.53
C THR A 220 -79.61 -20.04 -16.65
N SER A 221 -78.93 -21.06 -17.22
CA SER A 221 -79.53 -21.91 -18.26
C SER A 221 -80.74 -22.69 -17.76
N THR A 222 -80.65 -23.32 -16.58
CA THR A 222 -81.73 -24.12 -15.99
C THR A 222 -82.90 -23.26 -15.52
N GLY A 223 -82.65 -22.11 -14.91
CA GLY A 223 -83.69 -21.15 -14.55
C GLY A 223 -84.43 -20.61 -15.78
N LEU A 224 -83.72 -20.34 -16.86
CA LEU A 224 -84.32 -19.87 -18.12
C LEU A 224 -85.16 -20.98 -18.78
N VAL A 225 -84.69 -22.23 -18.76
CA VAL A 225 -85.49 -23.40 -19.20
C VAL A 225 -86.74 -23.56 -18.34
N ALA A 226 -86.63 -23.45 -17.01
CA ALA A 226 -87.79 -23.55 -16.11
C ALA A 226 -88.83 -22.44 -16.40
N LEU A 227 -88.39 -21.21 -16.63
CA LEU A 227 -89.27 -20.09 -17.01
C LEU A 227 -89.95 -20.33 -18.37
N ILE A 228 -89.23 -20.86 -19.36
CA ILE A 228 -89.81 -21.25 -20.66
C ILE A 228 -90.89 -22.32 -20.47
N VAL A 229 -90.62 -23.36 -19.67
CA VAL A 229 -91.58 -24.45 -19.39
C VAL A 229 -92.83 -23.92 -18.68
N ILE A 230 -92.67 -23.05 -17.68
CA ILE A 230 -93.80 -22.41 -16.98
C ILE A 230 -94.61 -21.54 -17.95
N GLY A 231 -93.94 -20.76 -18.81
CA GLY A 231 -94.61 -19.95 -19.84
C GLY A 231 -95.42 -20.81 -20.81
N LEU A 232 -94.84 -21.89 -21.33
CA LEU A 232 -95.52 -22.83 -22.22
C LEU A 232 -96.71 -23.52 -21.55
N LEU A 233 -96.59 -23.92 -20.28
CA LEU A 233 -97.69 -24.51 -19.50
C LEU A 233 -98.83 -23.51 -19.27
N SER A 234 -98.50 -22.25 -18.97
CA SER A 234 -99.50 -21.17 -18.82
C SER A 234 -100.26 -20.94 -20.13
N CYS A 235 -99.57 -20.94 -21.28
CA CYS A 235 -100.20 -20.84 -22.59
C CYS A 235 -101.07 -22.05 -22.97
N CYS A 236 -100.85 -23.23 -22.37
CA CYS A 236 -101.67 -24.42 -22.64
C CYS A 236 -102.93 -24.47 -21.76
N PHE A 237 -103.01 -23.68 -20.69
CA PHE A 237 -104.15 -23.62 -19.76
C PHE A 237 -105.10 -22.43 -19.99
N MET A 238 -104.73 -21.49 -20.87
CA MET A 238 -105.63 -20.47 -21.42
C MET A 238 -106.27 -20.95 -22.72
#